data_AF-A0A7Y8LAI7-F1
#
_entry.id   AF-A0A7Y8LAI7-F1
#
_cell.length_a   1.000
_cell.length_b   1.000
_cell.length_c   1.000
_cell.angle_alpha   90.00
_cell.angle_beta   90.00
_cell.angle_gamma   90.00
#
_symmetry.space_group_name_H-M   'P 1'
#
loop_
_entity.id
_entity.type
_entity.pdbx_description
1 polymer ?
#
loop_
_entity_poly.entity_id
_entity_poly.type
_entity_poly.pdbx_seq_one_letter_code
_entity_poly.pdbx_strand_id
1 'polypeptide(L)'
;MEKHTLPLMDITKLVEQFKLPGVDVSALMEARRKDIEALTEVNKIAFESTQTMAQKQVEILQKTMQELSQTMTTGKPLENASKQGEVVQHAMEKEFAYMLELADVARKAQTEALEVISKRAQQNMQELSSLVQSKK
;
A
#
# COMPACT_ATOMS: atom_id res chain seq x y z
N MET A 1 -1.40 -1.01 37.07
CA MET A 1 -2.02 -1.23 35.75
C MET A 1 -2.27 0.13 35.15
N GLU A 2 -1.35 0.64 34.33
CA GLU A 2 -1.56 1.89 33.60
C GLU A 2 -2.65 1.63 32.56
N LYS A 3 -3.78 2.32 32.69
CA LYS A 3 -4.79 2.35 31.64
C LYS A 3 -4.16 3.12 30.49
N HIS A 4 -3.87 2.47 29.38
CA HIS A 4 -3.61 3.15 28.11
C HIS A 4 -4.87 3.92 27.72
N THR A 5 -5.01 5.13 28.24
CA THR A 5 -5.91 6.14 27.71
C THR A 5 -5.47 6.44 26.29
N LEU A 6 -6.43 6.44 25.36
CA LEU A 6 -6.16 6.73 23.96
C LEU A 6 -5.43 8.08 23.87
N PRO A 7 -4.41 8.23 23.01
CA PRO A 7 -3.59 9.44 22.94
C PRO A 7 -4.43 10.71 22.68
N LEU A 8 -5.56 10.57 22.00
CA LEU A 8 -6.56 11.63 21.82
C LEU A 8 -7.13 12.15 23.15
N MET A 9 -7.44 11.24 24.08
CA MET A 9 -8.07 11.56 25.36
C MET A 9 -7.11 12.27 26.31
N ASP A 10 -5.82 11.99 26.21
CA ASP A 10 -4.78 12.68 26.98
C ASP A 10 -4.48 14.08 26.42
N ILE A 11 -4.55 14.26 25.10
CA ILE A 11 -4.48 15.59 24.47
C ILE A 11 -5.66 16.46 24.92
N THR A 12 -6.89 15.94 24.89
CA THR A 12 -8.07 16.70 25.34
C THR A 12 -7.94 17.12 26.80
N LYS A 13 -7.52 16.20 27.69
CA LYS A 13 -7.30 16.52 29.11
C LYS A 13 -6.19 17.53 29.33
N LEU A 14 -5.09 17.44 28.59
CA LEU A 14 -3.98 18.38 28.68
C LEU A 14 -4.44 19.79 28.24
N VAL A 15 -5.23 19.88 27.17
CA VAL A 15 -5.76 21.16 26.69
C VAL A 15 -6.78 21.75 27.67
N GLU A 16 -7.65 20.93 28.26
CA GLU A 16 -8.62 21.36 29.28
C GLU A 16 -7.94 21.80 30.58
N GLN A 17 -6.93 21.06 31.05
CA GLN A 17 -6.20 21.37 32.28
C GLN A 17 -5.33 22.61 32.16
N PHE A 18 -4.66 22.80 31.02
CA PHE A 18 -3.74 23.93 30.81
C PHE A 18 -4.41 25.16 30.20
N LYS A 19 -5.70 25.09 29.82
CA LYS A 19 -6.49 26.17 29.20
C LYS A 19 -5.67 27.00 28.21
N LEU A 20 -4.96 26.35 27.29
CA LEU A 20 -3.97 26.99 26.43
C LEU A 20 -4.62 28.12 25.61
N PRO A 21 -4.41 29.41 25.98
CA PRO A 21 -5.09 30.50 25.31
C PRO A 21 -4.55 30.65 23.89
N GLY A 22 -5.47 30.77 22.92
CA GLY A 22 -5.14 30.93 21.49
C GLY A 22 -4.97 29.62 20.70
N VAL A 23 -5.25 28.45 21.28
CA VAL A 23 -5.25 27.16 20.58
C VAL A 23 -6.69 26.71 20.29
N ASP A 24 -7.00 26.47 19.02
CA ASP A 24 -8.28 25.89 18.61
C ASP A 24 -8.27 24.36 18.78
N VAL A 25 -8.94 23.89 19.82
CA VAL A 25 -9.02 22.46 20.20
C VAL A 25 -9.80 21.67 19.15
N SER A 26 -10.85 22.25 18.58
CA SER A 26 -11.64 21.60 17.54
C SER A 26 -10.81 21.42 16.28
N ALA A 27 -10.05 22.43 15.87
CA ALA A 27 -9.11 22.32 14.75
C ALA A 27 -8.02 21.27 15.00
N LEU A 28 -7.50 21.18 16.23
CA LEU A 28 -6.53 20.14 16.60
C LEU A 28 -7.14 18.73 16.54
N MET A 29 -8.35 18.54 17.05
CA MET A 29 -9.04 17.24 16.98
C MET A 29 -9.31 16.82 15.54
N GLU A 30 -9.75 17.75 14.69
CA GLU A 30 -9.93 17.51 13.25
C GLU A 30 -8.62 17.15 12.56
N ALA A 31 -7.50 17.81 12.90
CA ALA A 31 -6.18 17.43 12.37
C ALA A 31 -5.80 15.99 12.76
N ARG A 32 -6.10 15.56 14.00
CA ARG A 32 -5.84 14.18 14.45
C ARG A 32 -6.77 13.17 13.79
N ARG A 33 -8.03 13.55 13.54
CA ARG A 33 -8.95 12.73 12.77
C ARG A 33 -8.41 12.46 11.37
N LYS A 34 -7.92 13.50 10.67
CA LYS A 34 -7.30 13.37 9.34
C LYS A 34 -6.03 12.52 9.34
N ASP A 35 -5.24 12.57 10.41
CA ASP A 35 -4.07 11.68 10.57
C ASP A 35 -4.51 10.19 10.55
N ILE A 36 -5.57 9.85 11.28
CA ILE A 36 -6.13 8.49 11.34
C ILE A 36 -6.72 8.08 9.99
N GLU A 37 -7.43 8.97 9.31
CA GLU A 37 -7.99 8.72 7.97
C GLU A 37 -6.87 8.43 6.97
N ALA A 38 -5.78 9.20 6.98
CA ALA A 38 -4.62 8.96 6.11
C ALA A 38 -3.95 7.61 6.39
N LEU A 39 -3.75 7.24 7.66
CA LEU A 39 -3.23 5.92 8.03
C LEU A 39 -4.15 4.78 7.61
N THR A 40 -5.46 4.99 7.71
CA THR A 40 -6.47 4.02 7.28
C THR A 40 -6.40 3.80 5.77
N GLU A 41 -6.26 4.87 4.99
CA GLU A 41 -6.13 4.78 3.54
C GLU A 41 -4.83 4.09 3.12
N VAL A 42 -3.70 4.39 3.77
CA VAL A 42 -2.43 3.67 3.54
C VAL A 42 -2.59 2.16 3.82
N ASN A 43 -3.27 1.79 4.91
CA ASN A 43 -3.53 0.37 5.22
C ASN A 43 -4.42 -0.29 4.17
N LYS A 44 -5.42 0.43 3.66
CA LYS A 44 -6.29 -0.05 2.58
C LYS A 44 -5.49 -0.31 1.29
N ILE A 45 -4.64 0.63 0.89
CA ILE A 45 -3.74 0.47 -0.28
C ILE A 45 -2.87 -0.79 -0.11
N ALA A 46 -2.29 -0.98 1.07
CA ALA A 46 -1.46 -2.17 1.36
C ALA A 46 -2.27 -3.48 1.26
N PHE A 47 -3.50 -3.48 1.78
CA PHE A 47 -4.40 -4.64 1.70
C PHE A 47 -4.80 -4.95 0.26
N GLU A 48 -5.22 -3.95 -0.52
CA GLU A 48 -5.59 -4.10 -1.93
C GLU A 48 -4.41 -4.56 -2.79
N SER A 49 -3.21 -4.07 -2.52
CA SER A 49 -1.97 -4.53 -3.16
C SER A 49 -1.74 -6.02 -2.88
N THR A 50 -1.90 -6.45 -1.63
CA THR A 50 -1.73 -7.87 -1.25
C THR A 50 -2.78 -8.75 -1.92
N GLN A 51 -4.03 -8.30 -1.96
CA GLN A 51 -5.12 -9.01 -2.64
C GLN A 51 -4.83 -9.14 -4.15
N THR A 52 -4.37 -8.07 -4.78
CA THR A 52 -4.01 -8.07 -6.21
C THR A 52 -2.86 -9.03 -6.50
N MET A 53 -1.82 -9.05 -5.64
CA MET A 53 -0.72 -10.01 -5.75
C MET A 53 -1.21 -11.46 -5.63
N ALA A 54 -2.13 -11.73 -4.69
CA ALA A 54 -2.70 -13.08 -4.52
C ALA A 54 -3.51 -13.51 -5.75
N GLN A 55 -4.31 -12.62 -6.33
CA GLN A 55 -5.06 -12.87 -7.57
C GLN A 55 -4.11 -13.20 -8.73
N LYS A 56 -3.01 -12.45 -8.87
CA LYS A 56 -1.99 -12.72 -9.89
C LYS A 56 -1.32 -14.08 -9.70
N GLN A 57 -1.00 -14.48 -8.47
CA GLN A 57 -0.44 -15.82 -8.22
C GLN A 57 -1.40 -16.94 -8.64
N VAL A 58 -2.71 -16.77 -8.41
CA VAL A 58 -3.72 -17.73 -8.87
C VAL A 58 -3.79 -17.77 -10.40
N GLU A 59 -3.77 -16.61 -11.06
CA GLU A 59 -3.77 -16.52 -12.53
C GLU A 59 -2.54 -17.22 -13.15
N ILE A 60 -1.36 -17.00 -12.57
CA ILE A 60 -0.10 -17.65 -12.99
C ILE A 60 -0.20 -19.18 -12.85
N LEU A 61 -0.76 -19.66 -11.73
CA LEU A 61 -0.97 -21.09 -11.51
C LEU A 61 -1.91 -21.69 -12.56
N GLN A 62 -3.03 -21.02 -12.83
CA GLN A 62 -4.00 -21.45 -13.84
C GLN A 62 -3.37 -21.52 -15.24
N LYS A 63 -2.63 -20.49 -15.66
CA LYS A 63 -1.91 -20.48 -16.95
C LYS A 63 -0.89 -21.61 -17.04
N THR A 64 -0.11 -21.82 -15.99
CA THR A 64 0.89 -22.90 -15.94
C THR A 64 0.25 -24.29 -16.03
N MET A 65 -0.86 -24.53 -15.34
CA MET A 65 -1.58 -25.82 -15.46
C MET A 65 -2.16 -26.04 -16.87
N GLN A 66 -2.68 -24.98 -17.50
CA GLN A 66 -3.17 -25.04 -18.89
C GLN A 66 -2.04 -25.42 -19.85
N GLU A 67 -0.88 -24.76 -19.77
CA GLU A 67 0.28 -25.07 -20.61
C GLU A 67 0.80 -26.51 -20.40
N LEU A 68 0.83 -26.99 -19.16
CA LEU A 68 1.21 -28.37 -18.86
C LEU A 68 0.25 -29.37 -19.52
N SER A 69 -1.06 -29.11 -19.46
CA SER A 69 -2.09 -29.96 -20.09
C SER A 69 -1.97 -29.97 -21.63
N GLN A 70 -1.61 -28.84 -22.24
CA GLN A 70 -1.35 -28.75 -23.69
C GLN A 70 -0.08 -29.51 -24.10
N THR A 71 0.93 -29.51 -23.24
CA THR A 71 2.18 -30.25 -23.48
C THR A 71 1.95 -31.76 -23.38
N MET A 72 1.14 -32.22 -22.42
CA MET A 72 0.81 -33.65 -22.28
C MET A 72 -0.07 -34.19 -23.41
N THR A 73 -0.94 -33.37 -23.98
CA THR A 73 -1.82 -33.76 -25.10
C THR A 73 -1.13 -33.79 -26.46
N THR A 74 0.01 -33.10 -26.61
CA THR A 74 0.77 -33.02 -27.88
C THR A 74 1.85 -34.10 -28.04
N GLY A 75 2.12 -34.91 -27.01
CA GLY A 75 2.75 -36.23 -27.12
C GLY A 75 4.15 -36.29 -27.76
N LYS A 76 4.93 -35.21 -27.82
CA LYS A 76 6.29 -35.23 -28.39
C LYS A 76 7.34 -35.12 -27.28
N PRO A 77 8.07 -36.22 -26.97
CA PRO A 77 9.27 -36.15 -26.16
C PRO A 77 10.27 -35.14 -26.74
N LEU A 78 11.03 -34.48 -25.88
CA LEU A 78 12.09 -33.51 -26.20
C LEU A 78 13.16 -34.10 -27.15
N GLU A 79 12.91 -34.15 -28.45
CA GLU A 79 13.83 -34.81 -29.40
C GLU A 79 14.73 -33.87 -30.21
N ASN A 80 14.62 -32.54 -30.07
CA ASN A 80 15.46 -31.60 -30.83
C ASN A 80 16.16 -30.57 -29.93
N ALA A 81 17.49 -30.61 -29.88
CA ALA A 81 18.33 -29.66 -29.14
C ALA A 81 18.09 -28.18 -29.52
N SER A 82 17.69 -27.90 -30.77
CA SER A 82 17.31 -26.54 -31.20
C SER A 82 16.02 -26.03 -30.54
N LYS A 83 15.10 -26.93 -30.14
CA LYS A 83 13.88 -26.56 -29.40
C LYS A 83 14.13 -26.36 -27.91
N GLN A 84 15.22 -26.92 -27.36
CA GLN A 84 15.57 -26.72 -25.95
C GLN A 84 15.96 -25.26 -25.68
N GLY A 85 16.67 -24.61 -26.61
CA GLY A 85 16.99 -23.18 -26.51
C GLY A 85 15.75 -22.28 -26.52
N GLU A 86 14.81 -22.53 -27.44
CA GLU A 86 13.54 -21.79 -27.52
C GLU A 86 12.66 -22.00 -26.29
N VAL A 87 12.59 -23.22 -25.75
CA VAL A 87 11.83 -23.52 -24.53
C VAL A 87 12.41 -22.80 -23.31
N VAL A 88 13.74 -22.80 -23.17
CA VAL A 88 14.41 -22.08 -22.07
C VAL A 88 14.22 -20.57 -22.21
N GLN A 89 14.37 -20.01 -23.41
CA GLN A 89 14.15 -18.59 -23.64
C GLN A 89 12.70 -18.19 -23.32
N HIS A 90 11.72 -18.96 -23.80
CA HIS A 90 10.32 -18.67 -23.55
C HIS A 90 9.97 -18.76 -22.05
N ALA A 91 10.52 -19.75 -21.34
CA ALA A 91 10.37 -19.85 -19.89
C ALA A 91 10.99 -18.65 -19.15
N MET A 92 12.17 -18.17 -19.58
CA MET A 92 12.80 -16.99 -19.00
C MET A 92 11.97 -15.72 -19.25
N GLU A 93 11.51 -15.49 -20.49
CA GLU A 93 10.66 -14.35 -20.83
C GLU A 93 9.38 -14.32 -19.99
N LYS A 94 8.77 -15.50 -19.77
CA LYS A 94 7.57 -15.66 -18.96
C LYS A 94 7.81 -15.33 -17.48
N GLU A 95 8.87 -15.87 -16.88
CA GLU A 95 9.24 -15.57 -15.49
C GLU A 95 9.60 -14.08 -15.30
N PHE A 96 10.28 -13.47 -16.28
CA PHE A 96 10.54 -12.02 -16.26
C PHE A 96 9.25 -11.20 -16.32
N ALA A 97 8.30 -11.56 -17.19
CA ALA A 97 7.01 -10.89 -17.24
C ALA A 97 6.27 -10.99 -15.90
N TYR A 98 6.30 -12.15 -15.23
CA TYR A 98 5.70 -12.32 -13.90
C TYR A 98 6.34 -11.45 -12.83
N MET A 99 7.68 -11.38 -12.80
CA MET A 99 8.38 -10.50 -11.88
C MET A 99 8.05 -9.02 -12.12
N LEU A 100 7.95 -8.59 -13.38
CA LEU A 100 7.57 -7.23 -13.73
C LEU A 100 6.15 -6.90 -13.27
N GLU A 101 5.19 -7.81 -13.47
CA GLU A 101 3.82 -7.59 -13.03
C GLU A 101 3.69 -7.47 -11.51
N LEU A 102 4.43 -8.28 -10.74
CA LEU A 102 4.45 -8.16 -9.27
C LEU A 102 5.14 -6.87 -8.82
N ALA A 103 6.24 -6.49 -9.49
CA ALA A 103 6.94 -5.24 -9.23
C ALA A 103 6.05 -4.02 -9.51
N ASP A 104 5.23 -4.05 -10.55
CA ASP A 104 4.29 -2.98 -10.89
C ASP A 104 3.20 -2.83 -9.84
N VAL A 105 2.63 -3.93 -9.34
CA VAL A 105 1.66 -3.88 -8.24
C VAL A 105 2.28 -3.25 -6.99
N ALA A 106 3.49 -3.67 -6.62
CA ALA A 106 4.21 -3.12 -5.48
C ALA A 106 4.55 -1.62 -5.67
N ARG A 107 5.03 -1.23 -6.86
CA ARG A 107 5.37 0.16 -7.19
C ARG A 107 4.15 1.07 -7.13
N LYS A 108 3.03 0.62 -7.69
CA LYS A 108 1.77 1.36 -7.66
C LYS A 108 1.33 1.62 -6.23
N ALA A 109 1.29 0.58 -5.40
CA ALA A 109 0.92 0.71 -3.99
C ALA A 109 1.84 1.67 -3.21
N GLN A 110 3.15 1.60 -3.44
CA GLN A 110 4.11 2.53 -2.82
C GLN A 110 3.89 3.98 -3.26
N THR A 111 3.60 4.19 -4.55
CA THR A 111 3.35 5.53 -5.10
C THR A 111 2.08 6.13 -4.51
N GLU A 112 0.98 5.38 -4.51
CA GLU A 112 -0.29 5.81 -3.94
C GLU A 112 -0.18 6.10 -2.43
N ALA A 113 0.52 5.24 -1.67
CA ALA A 113 0.76 5.48 -0.25
C ALA A 113 1.59 6.75 -0.01
N LEU A 114 2.62 6.99 -0.83
CA LEU A 114 3.45 8.19 -0.73
C LEU A 114 2.65 9.47 -1.05
N GLU A 115 1.74 9.41 -2.03
CA GLU A 115 0.84 10.52 -2.34
C GLU A 115 -0.06 10.87 -1.15
N VAL A 116 -0.66 9.86 -0.50
CA VAL A 116 -1.48 10.05 0.71
C VAL A 116 -0.66 10.70 1.82
N ILE A 117 0.53 10.18 2.11
CA ILE A 117 1.42 10.71 3.16
C ILE A 117 1.85 12.14 2.83
N SER A 118 2.25 12.40 1.58
CA SER A 118 2.70 13.73 1.14
C SER A 118 1.59 14.76 1.25
N LYS A 119 0.37 14.40 0.81
CA LYS A 119 -0.81 15.24 0.97
C LYS A 119 -1.08 15.53 2.44
N ARG A 120 -1.01 14.53 3.31
CA ARG A 120 -1.25 14.73 4.74
C ARG A 120 -0.19 15.62 5.38
N ALA A 121 1.07 15.47 5.01
CA ALA A 121 2.17 16.32 5.46
C ALA A 121 1.96 17.78 5.08
N GLN A 122 1.54 18.05 3.84
CA GLN A 122 1.20 19.41 3.38
C GLN A 122 0.03 20.01 4.17
N GLN A 123 -1.04 19.23 4.39
CA GLN A 123 -2.18 19.65 5.20
C GLN A 123 -1.75 19.95 6.66
N ASN A 124 -0.87 19.12 7.24
CA ASN A 124 -0.36 19.31 8.59
C ASN A 124 0.40 20.63 8.72
N MET A 125 1.22 21.00 7.72
CA MET A 125 1.92 22.29 7.71
C MET A 125 0.94 23.47 7.66
N GLN A 126 -0.13 23.37 6.87
CA GLN A 126 -1.17 24.40 6.79
C GLN A 126 -1.92 24.55 8.12
N GLU A 127 -2.28 23.43 8.74
CA GLU A 127 -2.99 23.39 10.02
C GLU A 127 -2.14 24.00 11.16
N LEU A 128 -0.85 23.68 11.21
CA LEU A 128 0.09 24.30 12.15
C LEU A 128 0.20 25.82 11.95
N SER A 129 0.24 26.29 10.69
CA SER A 129 0.26 27.72 10.39
C SER A 129 -1.03 28.42 10.88
N SER A 130 -2.21 27.80 10.66
CA SER A 130 -3.48 28.38 11.13
C SER A 130 -3.59 28.42 12.65
N LEU A 131 -3.07 27.40 13.35
CA LEU A 131 -3.05 27.34 14.82
C LEU A 131 -2.11 28.39 15.44
N VAL A 132 -1.11 28.87 14.70
CA VAL A 132 -0.20 29.94 15.16
C VAL A 132 -0.76 31.32 14.82
N GLN A 133 -1.47 31.48 13.71
CA GLN A 133 -2.06 32.76 13.30
C GLN A 133 -3.29 33.17 14.13
N SER A 134 -3.99 32.23 14.78
CA SER A 134 -5.07 32.52 15.75
C SER A 134 -4.59 33.23 17.03
N LYS A 135 -3.28 33.51 17.17
CA LYS A 135 -2.69 34.28 18.29
C LYS A 135 -2.69 35.80 18.11
N LYS A 136 -3.22 36.36 17.03
CA LYS A 136 -3.33 37.81 16.84
C LYS A 136 -4.72 38.35 17.13
#